data_AF-A0A1Q3DDC6-F1
#
_entry.id   AF-A0A1Q3DDC6-F1
#
_cell.length_a   1.000
_cell.length_b   1.000
_cell.length_c   1.000
_cell.angle_alpha   90.00
_cell.angle_beta   90.00
_cell.angle_gamma   90.00
#
_symmetry.space_group_name_H-M   'P 1'
#
loop_
_entity.id
_entity.type
_entity.pdbx_description
1 polymer ?
#
loop_
_entity_poly.entity_id
_entity_poly.type
_entity_poly.pdbx_seq_one_letter_code
_entity_poly.pdbx_strand_id
1 'polypeptide(L)'
;MEIRCIVKMGGAAITCKNELERINEENLDAVSSQLRQAMIPCSASVKTVGMDWSKRPGISEDVSSTLDDFCGDHTLNLLSNKFVVVHGAGSFGHFQASKSGVHKGGLDRPLVKAGFVATRISVTTLNLKIVRALAREGIPSIGMSPFACGWSTSKRNIASADLSMVAKAIESGFVPVLHGDAVFDEVQGCTILSGDVIIRHLAVLLKPEYVVFLTDVLGVYDCPPTVPDSVLLREIAVDEGGNWSVVKPTLRNMNKQVEITVAAHDTTGGMAAKISEAAMIAKHGIDVYIVKAATNHSLRALSGDLRGNIPDDWLGTIVRLTR
;
A
#
# COMPACT_ATOMS: atom_id res chain seq x y z
N MET A 1 11.31 -7.25 -16.58
CA MET A 1 11.82 -6.70 -15.30
C MET A 1 11.26 -7.56 -14.19
N GLU A 2 12.12 -8.18 -13.38
CA GLU A 2 11.66 -9.00 -12.25
C GLU A 2 11.46 -8.11 -11.02
N ILE A 3 10.23 -8.04 -10.52
CA ILE A 3 9.88 -7.27 -9.31
C ILE A 3 9.63 -8.27 -8.19
N ARG A 4 10.30 -8.09 -7.06
CA ARG A 4 10.13 -9.02 -5.92
C ARG A 4 8.78 -8.81 -5.26
N CYS A 5 8.45 -7.58 -4.90
CA CYS A 5 7.25 -7.30 -4.12
C CYS A 5 6.62 -5.97 -4.51
N ILE A 6 5.28 -5.95 -4.59
CA ILE A 6 4.51 -4.71 -4.50
C ILE A 6 3.83 -4.69 -3.14
N VAL A 7 4.09 -3.64 -2.36
CA VAL A 7 3.54 -3.48 -1.01
C VAL A 7 2.53 -2.35 -0.99
N LYS A 8 1.39 -2.59 -0.36
CA LYS A 8 0.43 -1.55 0.03
C LYS A 8 0.55 -1.26 1.52
N MET A 9 0.91 -0.03 1.88
CA MET A 9 0.72 0.52 3.22
C MET A 9 -0.72 1.04 3.36
N GLY A 10 -1.58 0.29 4.03
CA GLY A 10 -2.95 0.72 4.29
C GLY A 10 -2.97 2.04 5.06
N GLY A 11 -3.80 3.00 4.67
CA GLY A 11 -3.85 4.31 5.35
C GLY A 11 -4.14 4.16 6.85
N ALA A 12 -4.97 3.19 7.21
CA ALA A 12 -5.21 2.70 8.57
C ALA A 12 -3.96 2.36 9.39
N ALA A 13 -2.95 1.82 8.73
CA ALA A 13 -1.75 1.27 9.34
C ALA A 13 -0.71 2.36 9.64
N ILE A 14 -0.67 3.41 8.82
CA ILE A 14 0.34 4.48 8.89
C ILE A 14 -0.24 5.85 9.28
N THR A 15 -1.56 5.96 9.46
CA THR A 15 -2.25 7.19 9.91
C THR A 15 -3.21 6.88 11.05
N CYS A 16 -3.50 7.88 11.88
CA CYS A 16 -4.50 7.78 12.94
C CYS A 16 -5.89 8.02 12.33
N LYS A 17 -6.69 6.96 12.13
CA LYS A 17 -7.99 7.02 11.44
C LYS A 17 -8.95 8.09 11.96
N ASN A 18 -8.91 8.37 13.26
CA ASN A 18 -9.86 9.26 13.94
C ASN A 18 -9.36 10.70 14.05
N GLU A 19 -8.16 10.99 13.57
CA GLU A 19 -7.52 12.29 13.70
C GLU A 19 -7.11 12.81 12.32
N LEU A 20 -7.74 13.91 11.91
CA LEU A 20 -7.52 14.53 10.60
C LEU A 20 -6.03 14.80 10.38
N GLU A 21 -5.50 14.30 9.26
CA GLU A 21 -4.12 14.55 8.83
C GLU A 21 -3.03 14.20 9.86
N ARG A 22 -3.29 13.16 10.67
CA ARG A 22 -2.33 12.65 11.65
C ARG A 22 -1.69 11.34 11.21
N ILE A 23 -0.35 11.32 11.19
CA ILE A 23 0.46 10.12 10.95
C ILE A 23 0.65 9.34 12.24
N ASN A 24 0.72 8.01 12.12
CA ASN A 24 1.27 7.15 13.16
C ASN A 24 2.78 6.99 12.90
N GLU A 25 3.59 7.86 13.50
CA GLU A 25 5.03 7.95 13.23
C GLU A 25 5.74 6.64 13.64
N GLU A 26 5.38 6.04 14.77
CA GLU A 26 5.95 4.77 15.24
C GLU A 26 5.76 3.65 14.22
N ASN A 27 4.54 3.50 13.68
CA ASN A 27 4.29 2.51 12.65
C ASN A 27 5.00 2.84 11.33
N LEU A 28 5.07 4.11 10.94
CA LEU A 28 5.74 4.52 9.71
C LEU A 28 7.25 4.25 9.77
N ASP A 29 7.90 4.58 10.89
CA ASP A 29 9.32 4.32 11.11
C ASP A 29 9.60 2.81 11.14
N ALA A 30 8.79 2.04 11.87
CA ALA A 30 8.91 0.59 11.92
C ALA A 30 8.74 -0.06 10.53
N VAL A 31 7.73 0.34 9.76
CA VAL A 31 7.51 -0.17 8.39
C VAL A 31 8.64 0.24 7.45
N SER A 32 9.16 1.47 7.57
CA SER A 32 10.29 1.94 6.75
C SER A 32 11.55 1.10 7.01
N SER A 33 11.85 0.81 8.26
CA SER A 33 12.96 -0.06 8.65
C SER A 33 12.76 -1.50 8.15
N GLN A 34 11.55 -2.06 8.26
CA GLN A 34 11.24 -3.40 7.75
C GLN A 34 11.37 -3.48 6.23
N LEU A 35 10.95 -2.45 5.49
CA LEU A 35 11.12 -2.36 4.05
C LEU A 35 12.60 -2.33 3.67
N ARG A 36 13.41 -1.53 4.36
CA ARG A 36 14.86 -1.51 4.17
C ARG A 36 15.47 -2.91 4.37
N GLN A 37 15.12 -3.59 5.46
CA GLN A 37 15.60 -4.94 5.78
C GLN A 37 15.21 -5.96 4.69
N ALA A 38 13.98 -5.90 4.18
CA ALA A 38 13.51 -6.78 3.11
C ALA A 38 14.16 -6.48 1.75
N MET A 39 14.52 -5.22 1.48
CA MET A 39 15.17 -4.82 0.23
C MET A 39 16.70 -5.07 0.24
N ILE A 40 17.33 -5.04 1.41
CA ILE A 40 18.78 -5.19 1.61
C ILE A 40 19.03 -6.30 2.65
N PRO A 41 18.99 -7.59 2.26
CA PRO A 41 19.11 -8.71 3.20
C PRO A 41 20.49 -8.85 3.86
N CYS A 42 21.50 -8.09 3.42
CA CYS A 42 22.88 -8.20 3.90
C CYS A 42 23.51 -6.81 4.12
N SER A 43 23.39 -6.26 5.33
CA SER A 43 24.51 -5.55 5.97
C SER A 43 24.22 -5.25 7.44
N ALA A 44 24.72 -6.11 8.32
CA ALA A 44 24.71 -5.87 9.77
C ALA A 44 25.78 -4.85 10.24
N SER A 45 26.37 -4.05 9.34
CA SER A 45 27.48 -3.15 9.71
C SER A 45 27.70 -1.93 8.80
N VAL A 46 26.86 -1.70 7.78
CA VAL A 46 27.01 -0.48 6.95
C VAL A 46 26.17 0.61 7.58
N LYS A 47 26.82 1.72 7.97
CA LYS A 47 26.16 2.95 8.44
C LYS A 47 25.09 3.34 7.41
N THR A 48 23.82 3.32 7.79
CA THR A 48 22.72 3.73 6.91
C THR A 48 22.86 5.21 6.62
N VAL A 49 23.25 5.56 5.39
CA VAL A 49 23.25 6.94 4.94
C VAL A 49 21.86 7.25 4.39
N GLY A 50 21.12 8.11 5.10
CA GLY A 50 19.81 8.57 4.63
C GLY A 50 19.93 9.39 3.34
N MET A 51 18.96 9.23 2.44
CA MET A 51 18.90 9.88 1.13
C MET A 51 18.06 11.17 1.13
N ASP A 52 17.37 11.51 2.23
CA ASP A 52 16.64 12.79 2.35
C ASP A 52 17.58 13.92 2.79
N TRP A 53 18.16 14.63 1.82
CA TRP A 53 18.96 15.84 2.04
C TRP A 53 18.19 17.14 1.80
N SER A 54 16.87 17.04 1.71
CA SER A 54 16.04 18.22 1.50
C SER A 54 15.95 19.04 2.79
N LYS A 55 16.01 20.37 2.67
CA LYS A 55 15.81 21.27 3.83
C LYS A 55 14.44 21.05 4.44
N ARG A 56 14.38 21.06 5.77
CA ARG A 56 13.13 21.00 6.53
C ARG A 56 12.89 22.33 7.23
N PRO A 57 11.64 22.84 7.24
CA PRO A 57 11.28 23.97 8.08
C PRO A 57 11.57 23.62 9.55
N GLY A 58 12.41 24.41 10.23
CA GLY A 58 12.70 24.26 11.66
C GLY A 58 13.80 23.27 12.05
N ILE A 59 14.49 22.64 11.09
CA ILE A 59 15.68 21.80 11.38
C ILE A 59 16.89 22.46 10.71
N SER A 60 17.83 22.91 11.54
CA SER A 60 19.04 23.63 11.14
C SER A 60 20.26 22.70 11.02
N GLU A 61 20.07 21.51 10.45
CA GLU A 61 21.20 20.62 10.16
C GLU A 61 21.63 20.83 8.71
N ASP A 62 22.90 21.14 8.52
CA ASP A 62 23.53 21.18 7.20
C ASP A 62 23.49 19.79 6.55
N VAL A 63 23.41 19.75 5.22
CA VAL A 63 23.47 18.50 4.44
C VAL A 63 24.82 17.83 4.75
N SER A 64 24.83 16.83 5.62
CA SER A 64 26.07 16.25 6.19
C SER A 64 26.63 15.07 5.41
N SER A 65 26.12 14.79 4.20
CA SER A 65 26.67 13.75 3.34
C SER A 65 27.83 14.29 2.50
N THR A 66 28.96 13.59 2.55
CA THR A 66 30.11 13.81 1.68
C THR A 66 30.05 12.84 0.49
N LEU A 67 30.65 13.19 -0.65
CA LEU A 67 30.75 12.28 -1.81
C LEU A 67 31.43 10.94 -1.44
N ASP A 68 32.31 10.95 -0.43
CA ASP A 68 32.99 9.77 0.10
C ASP A 68 32.03 8.78 0.79
N ASP A 69 30.89 9.24 1.32
CA ASP A 69 29.85 8.37 1.89
C ASP A 69 29.17 7.48 0.82
N PHE A 70 29.31 7.83 -0.46
CA PHE A 70 28.75 7.13 -1.62
C PHE A 70 29.82 6.52 -2.54
N CYS A 71 31.10 6.75 -2.27
CA CYS A 71 32.22 6.33 -3.12
C CYS A 71 32.50 4.81 -3.08
N GLY A 72 31.77 4.07 -2.23
CA GLY A 72 31.67 2.63 -2.37
C GLY A 72 30.71 2.25 -3.49
N ASP A 73 31.24 1.85 -4.65
CA ASP A 73 30.57 1.32 -5.85
C ASP A 73 29.58 0.15 -5.60
N HIS A 74 29.35 -0.20 -4.34
CA HIS A 74 28.51 -1.30 -3.89
C HIS A 74 27.14 -0.84 -3.36
N THR A 75 26.98 0.36 -2.77
CA THR A 75 25.76 0.72 -2.01
C THR A 75 24.53 1.01 -2.89
N LEU A 76 24.72 1.51 -4.12
CA LEU A 76 23.60 1.75 -5.06
C LEU A 76 23.26 0.52 -5.91
N ASN A 77 24.17 -0.45 -6.02
CA ASN A 77 23.92 -1.79 -6.58
C ASN A 77 23.32 -2.78 -5.56
N LEU A 78 23.11 -2.37 -4.30
CA LEU A 78 22.80 -3.25 -3.15
C LEU A 78 21.31 -3.48 -2.90
N LEU A 79 20.40 -2.80 -3.61
CA LEU A 79 18.97 -3.17 -3.61
C LEU A 79 18.77 -4.31 -4.59
N SER A 80 19.18 -5.51 -4.19
CA SER A 80 19.01 -6.74 -5.00
C SER A 80 17.53 -7.01 -5.32
N ASN A 81 16.62 -6.41 -4.55
CA ASN A 81 15.18 -6.63 -4.65
C ASN A 81 14.45 -5.37 -5.11
N LYS A 82 13.82 -5.45 -6.28
CA LYS A 82 12.96 -4.37 -6.80
C LYS A 82 11.60 -4.38 -6.12
N PHE A 83 11.24 -3.26 -5.51
CA PHE A 83 9.95 -3.06 -4.84
C PHE A 83 9.19 -1.89 -5.45
N VAL A 84 7.86 -1.95 -5.34
CA VAL A 84 6.98 -0.80 -5.57
C VAL A 84 6.12 -0.61 -4.33
N VAL A 85 5.97 0.63 -3.88
CA VAL A 85 5.18 0.98 -2.70
C VAL A 85 3.93 1.70 -3.15
N VAL A 86 2.78 1.31 -2.59
CA VAL A 86 1.51 2.01 -2.70
C VAL A 86 1.05 2.35 -1.29
N HIS A 87 0.50 3.53 -1.04
CA HIS A 87 -0.16 3.80 0.24
C HIS A 87 -1.61 4.23 0.11
N GLY A 88 -2.43 3.91 1.12
CA GLY A 88 -3.78 4.46 1.24
C GLY A 88 -3.75 5.92 1.69
N ALA A 89 -4.86 6.63 1.49
CA ALA A 89 -4.97 8.04 1.90
C ALA A 89 -5.13 8.21 3.42
N GLY A 90 -5.76 7.25 4.10
CA GLY A 90 -5.97 7.31 5.54
C GLY A 90 -6.69 8.59 5.97
N SER A 91 -6.25 9.18 7.09
CA SER A 91 -6.80 10.46 7.58
C SER A 91 -6.47 11.68 6.71
N PHE A 92 -5.68 11.52 5.65
CA PHE A 92 -5.31 12.58 4.69
C PHE A 92 -6.13 12.55 3.39
N GLY A 93 -7.23 11.79 3.34
CA GLY A 93 -8.11 11.87 2.18
C GLY A 93 -9.56 11.51 2.48
N HIS A 94 -9.80 10.56 3.38
CA HIS A 94 -11.15 10.10 3.68
C HIS A 94 -12.04 11.23 4.23
N PHE A 95 -11.51 12.07 5.13
CA PHE A 95 -12.28 13.18 5.71
C PHE A 95 -12.73 14.19 4.65
N GLN A 96 -11.80 14.65 3.81
CA GLN A 96 -12.04 15.64 2.77
C GLN A 96 -12.97 15.07 1.68
N ALA A 97 -12.68 13.86 1.18
CA ALA A 97 -13.43 13.23 0.09
C ALA A 97 -14.85 12.79 0.50
N SER A 98 -15.04 12.35 1.74
CA SER A 98 -16.36 11.99 2.27
C SER A 98 -17.23 13.23 2.49
N LYS A 99 -16.69 14.25 3.18
CA LYS A 99 -17.41 15.50 3.48
C LYS A 99 -17.88 16.26 2.23
N SER A 100 -17.07 16.23 1.18
CA SER A 100 -17.35 16.98 -0.06
C SER A 100 -18.05 16.17 -1.15
N GLY A 101 -18.09 14.83 -1.02
CA GLY A 101 -18.70 13.96 -2.02
C GLY A 101 -17.84 13.71 -3.27
N VAL A 102 -16.51 13.91 -3.23
CA VAL A 102 -15.61 13.67 -4.38
C VAL A 102 -15.76 12.27 -4.98
N HIS A 103 -15.94 11.25 -4.14
CA HIS A 103 -16.16 9.87 -4.55
C HIS A 103 -17.47 9.65 -5.34
N LYS A 104 -18.42 10.60 -5.25
CA LYS A 104 -19.70 10.59 -5.97
C LYS A 104 -19.66 11.39 -7.27
N GLY A 105 -18.57 12.10 -7.56
CA GLY A 105 -18.43 12.95 -8.74
C GLY A 105 -19.15 14.29 -8.65
N GLY A 106 -19.31 14.96 -9.80
CA GLY A 106 -19.95 16.28 -9.93
C GLY A 106 -18.97 17.44 -9.74
N LEU A 107 -17.85 17.44 -10.49
CA LEU A 107 -16.82 18.50 -10.44
C LEU A 107 -17.32 19.90 -10.79
N ASP A 108 -18.47 20.02 -11.44
CA ASP A 108 -19.18 21.27 -11.70
C ASP A 108 -19.63 21.95 -10.40
N ARG A 109 -19.89 21.17 -9.34
CA ARG A 109 -20.36 21.67 -8.05
C ARG A 109 -19.19 22.28 -7.26
N PRO A 110 -19.31 23.54 -6.78
CA PRO A 110 -18.22 24.21 -6.05
C PRO A 110 -17.70 23.43 -4.83
N LEU A 111 -18.59 22.78 -4.07
CA LEU A 111 -18.21 21.96 -2.90
C LEU A 111 -17.35 20.75 -3.29
N VAL A 112 -17.72 20.05 -4.37
CA VAL A 112 -16.97 18.87 -4.86
C VAL A 112 -15.62 19.32 -5.40
N LYS A 113 -15.58 20.42 -6.15
CA LYS A 113 -14.33 21.01 -6.67
C LYS A 113 -13.37 21.41 -5.54
N ALA A 114 -13.87 22.10 -4.52
CA ALA A 114 -13.08 22.45 -3.33
C ALA A 114 -12.62 21.20 -2.57
N GLY A 115 -13.49 20.18 -2.47
CA GLY A 115 -13.18 18.88 -1.90
C GLY A 115 -12.08 18.14 -2.65
N PHE A 116 -12.11 18.17 -3.98
CA PHE A 116 -11.10 17.56 -4.84
C PHE A 116 -9.74 18.20 -4.57
N VAL A 117 -9.68 19.54 -4.56
CA VAL A 117 -8.47 20.30 -4.21
C VAL A 117 -7.96 19.94 -2.82
N ALA A 118 -8.82 19.97 -1.80
CA ALA A 118 -8.43 19.67 -0.42
C ALA A 118 -7.93 18.22 -0.25
N THR A 119 -8.61 17.25 -0.88
CA THR A 119 -8.22 15.83 -0.87
C THR A 119 -6.84 15.66 -1.49
N ARG A 120 -6.60 16.29 -2.64
CA ARG A 120 -5.33 16.25 -3.37
C ARG A 120 -4.18 16.81 -2.54
N ILE A 121 -4.34 18.02 -1.98
CA ILE A 121 -3.32 18.66 -1.15
C ILE A 121 -2.96 17.77 0.03
N SER A 122 -3.96 17.20 0.68
CA SER A 122 -3.76 16.38 1.87
C SER A 122 -3.05 15.06 1.56
N VAL A 123 -3.50 14.32 0.54
CA VAL A 123 -2.91 13.02 0.21
C VAL A 123 -1.50 13.12 -0.39
N THR A 124 -1.21 14.17 -1.16
CA THR A 124 0.16 14.42 -1.63
C THR A 124 1.09 14.87 -0.50
N THR A 125 0.56 15.57 0.51
CA THR A 125 1.29 15.86 1.75
C THR A 125 1.66 14.58 2.50
N LEU A 126 0.72 13.63 2.62
CA LEU A 126 1.01 12.30 3.18
C LEU A 126 2.09 11.56 2.37
N ASN A 127 1.97 11.58 1.05
CA ASN A 127 2.95 10.95 0.17
C ASN A 127 4.37 11.49 0.40
N LEU A 128 4.52 12.82 0.47
CA LEU A 128 5.81 13.44 0.77
C LEU A 128 6.37 13.01 2.14
N LYS A 129 5.52 12.91 3.16
CA LYS A 129 5.93 12.46 4.51
C LYS A 129 6.44 11.01 4.48
N ILE A 130 5.74 10.12 3.77
CA ILE A 130 6.14 8.71 3.60
C ILE A 130 7.43 8.58 2.79
N VAL A 131 7.54 9.27 1.65
CA VAL A 131 8.76 9.27 0.82
C VAL A 131 9.96 9.73 1.64
N ARG A 132 9.80 10.76 2.48
CA ARG A 132 10.87 11.20 3.39
C ARG A 132 11.23 10.14 4.42
N ALA A 133 10.26 9.44 5.02
CA ALA A 133 10.55 8.38 5.98
C ALA A 133 11.35 7.24 5.36
N LEU A 134 10.95 6.78 4.16
CA LEU A 134 11.68 5.75 3.41
C LEU A 134 13.09 6.23 3.02
N ALA A 135 13.21 7.46 2.53
CA ALA A 135 14.50 8.04 2.17
C ALA A 135 15.46 8.15 3.36
N ARG A 136 14.98 8.45 4.58
CA ARG A 136 15.83 8.46 5.79
C ARG A 136 16.41 7.08 6.12
N GLU A 137 15.68 6.02 5.82
CA GLU A 137 16.15 4.62 5.92
C GLU A 137 17.11 4.23 4.78
N GLY A 138 17.49 5.17 3.91
CA GLY A 138 18.39 4.90 2.79
C GLY A 138 17.71 4.23 1.59
N ILE A 139 16.37 4.22 1.54
CA ILE A 139 15.62 3.72 0.39
C ILE A 139 15.55 4.85 -0.66
N PRO A 140 15.92 4.61 -1.94
CA PRO A 140 15.84 5.60 -3.02
C PRO A 140 14.39 5.77 -3.48
N SER A 141 13.53 6.22 -2.56
CA SER A 141 12.10 6.34 -2.77
C SER A 141 11.76 7.63 -3.51
N ILE A 142 10.87 7.54 -4.51
CA ILE A 142 10.35 8.70 -5.23
C ILE A 142 8.81 8.68 -5.25
N GLY A 143 8.20 9.83 -4.93
CA GLY A 143 6.75 9.98 -4.94
C GLY A 143 6.20 10.09 -6.36
N MET A 144 5.17 9.33 -6.68
CA MET A 144 4.53 9.33 -8.00
C MET A 144 3.00 9.38 -7.84
N SER A 145 2.42 10.57 -8.03
CA SER A 145 0.96 10.75 -7.93
C SER A 145 0.27 10.18 -9.17
N PRO A 146 -0.70 9.24 -9.03
CA PRO A 146 -1.49 8.73 -10.16
C PRO A 146 -2.12 9.83 -11.02
N PHE A 147 -2.68 10.87 -10.40
CA PHE A 147 -3.22 12.03 -11.13
C PHE A 147 -2.15 12.74 -11.96
N ALA A 148 -0.96 12.97 -11.39
CA ALA A 148 0.11 13.68 -12.10
C ALA A 148 0.70 12.83 -13.23
N CYS A 149 0.65 11.50 -13.08
CA CYS A 149 0.97 10.54 -14.14
C CYS A 149 -0.15 10.39 -15.19
N GLY A 150 -1.22 11.19 -15.12
CA GLY A 150 -2.29 11.18 -16.11
C GLY A 150 -3.27 10.01 -15.99
N TRP A 151 -3.31 9.32 -14.85
CA TRP A 151 -4.26 8.23 -14.64
C TRP A 151 -5.68 8.77 -14.50
N SER A 152 -6.63 8.11 -15.17
CA SER A 152 -8.03 8.49 -15.20
C SER A 152 -8.94 7.28 -15.02
N THR A 153 -10.19 7.55 -14.67
CA THR A 153 -11.23 6.52 -14.56
C THR A 153 -12.40 6.79 -15.49
N SER A 154 -13.22 5.78 -15.70
CA SER A 154 -14.53 5.87 -16.34
C SER A 154 -15.49 4.98 -15.58
N LYS A 155 -16.59 5.54 -15.07
CA LYS A 155 -17.51 4.84 -14.17
C LYS A 155 -16.77 4.21 -12.97
N ARG A 156 -15.79 4.93 -12.41
CA ARG A 156 -14.96 4.51 -11.26
C ARG A 156 -13.98 3.36 -11.51
N ASN A 157 -13.86 2.87 -12.74
CA ASN A 157 -12.85 1.89 -13.13
C ASN A 157 -11.70 2.58 -13.84
N ILE A 158 -10.47 2.07 -13.74
CA ILE A 158 -9.32 2.62 -14.48
C ILE A 158 -9.65 2.63 -15.98
N ALA A 159 -9.57 3.81 -16.59
CA ALA A 159 -9.74 4.02 -18.02
C ALA A 159 -8.40 4.17 -18.73
N SER A 160 -7.50 4.96 -18.13
CA SER A 160 -6.12 5.14 -18.57
C SER A 160 -5.18 5.12 -17.36
N ALA A 161 -4.09 4.36 -17.47
CA ALA A 161 -3.06 4.29 -16.43
C ALA A 161 -1.75 3.78 -17.04
N ASP A 162 -0.96 4.70 -17.60
CA ASP A 162 0.37 4.39 -18.15
C ASP A 162 1.38 4.10 -17.03
N LEU A 163 2.17 3.04 -17.23
CA LEU A 163 3.21 2.59 -16.31
C LEU A 163 4.62 2.95 -16.79
N SER A 164 4.79 3.61 -17.94
CA SER A 164 6.11 3.93 -18.51
C SER A 164 7.04 4.62 -17.51
N MET A 165 6.50 5.60 -16.76
CA MET A 165 7.27 6.34 -15.74
C MET A 165 7.60 5.46 -14.54
N VAL A 166 6.69 4.57 -14.13
CA VAL A 166 6.92 3.64 -13.01
C VAL A 166 8.00 2.63 -13.41
N ALA A 167 7.91 2.06 -14.62
CA ALA A 167 8.90 1.14 -15.16
C ALA A 167 10.28 1.81 -15.25
N LYS A 168 10.36 3.01 -15.83
CA LYS A 168 11.61 3.78 -15.93
C LYS A 168 12.22 4.07 -14.56
N ALA A 169 11.42 4.40 -13.56
CA ALA A 169 11.89 4.62 -12.20
C ALA A 169 12.53 3.36 -11.60
N ILE A 170 11.88 2.20 -11.74
CA ILE A 170 12.40 0.92 -11.23
C ILE A 170 13.66 0.50 -12.00
N GLU A 171 13.70 0.68 -13.32
CA GLU A 171 14.88 0.43 -14.15
C GLU A 171 16.06 1.34 -13.79
N SER A 172 15.78 2.55 -13.30
CA SER A 172 16.78 3.51 -12.82
C SER A 172 17.20 3.27 -11.35
N GLY A 173 16.73 2.19 -10.71
CA GLY A 173 17.10 1.83 -9.34
C GLY A 173 16.31 2.56 -8.24
N PHE A 174 15.25 3.30 -8.59
CA PHE A 174 14.37 3.91 -7.60
C PHE A 174 13.29 2.95 -7.11
N VAL A 175 12.74 3.25 -5.93
CA VAL A 175 11.53 2.62 -5.39
C VAL A 175 10.36 3.59 -5.59
N PRO A 176 9.47 3.35 -6.58
CA PRO A 176 8.30 4.20 -6.79
C PRO A 176 7.33 4.11 -5.60
N VAL A 177 6.82 5.26 -5.15
CA VAL A 177 5.84 5.38 -4.08
C VAL A 177 4.58 6.05 -4.62
N LEU A 178 3.60 5.23 -4.99
CA LEU A 178 2.28 5.67 -5.44
C LEU A 178 1.29 5.75 -4.26
N HIS A 179 0.13 6.34 -4.48
CA HIS A 179 -0.87 6.52 -3.44
C HIS A 179 -2.29 6.52 -3.97
N GLY A 180 -3.25 6.13 -3.13
CA GLY A 180 -4.67 6.39 -3.41
C GLY A 180 -4.89 7.88 -3.66
N ASP A 181 -5.70 8.22 -4.65
CA ASP A 181 -5.72 9.58 -5.20
C ASP A 181 -7.12 10.01 -5.65
N ALA A 182 -7.36 11.32 -5.71
CA ALA A 182 -8.51 11.87 -6.41
C ALA A 182 -8.14 12.09 -7.88
N VAL A 183 -8.89 11.50 -8.79
CA VAL A 183 -8.60 11.50 -10.23
C VAL A 183 -9.80 11.97 -11.05
N PHE A 184 -9.54 12.38 -12.29
CA PHE A 184 -10.62 12.66 -13.24
C PHE A 184 -11.33 11.37 -13.63
N ASP A 185 -12.65 11.46 -13.74
CA ASP A 185 -13.51 10.41 -14.25
C ASP A 185 -14.26 10.91 -15.48
N GLU A 186 -14.22 10.16 -16.57
CA GLU A 186 -14.83 10.54 -17.85
C GLU A 186 -16.36 10.70 -17.78
N VAL A 187 -17.03 10.00 -16.85
CA VAL A 187 -18.50 9.97 -16.76
C VAL A 187 -19.01 10.81 -15.60
N GLN A 188 -18.41 10.70 -14.41
CA GLN A 188 -18.85 11.43 -13.22
C GLN A 188 -17.98 12.67 -12.89
N GLY A 189 -17.02 13.02 -13.75
CA GLY A 189 -16.12 14.17 -13.62
C GLY A 189 -14.91 13.88 -12.73
N CYS A 190 -15.13 13.34 -11.52
CA CYS A 190 -14.05 12.88 -10.65
C CYS A 190 -14.46 11.66 -9.82
N THR A 191 -13.46 10.96 -9.30
CA THR A 191 -13.66 9.91 -8.30
C THR A 191 -12.43 9.77 -7.41
N ILE A 192 -12.52 8.85 -6.45
CA ILE A 192 -11.37 8.34 -5.69
C ILE A 192 -10.87 7.06 -6.35
N LEU A 193 -9.61 7.06 -6.76
CA LEU A 193 -8.87 5.88 -7.16
C LEU A 193 -8.19 5.30 -5.91
N SER A 194 -8.71 4.17 -5.42
CA SER A 194 -8.20 3.59 -4.18
C SER A 194 -6.81 2.97 -4.36
N GLY A 195 -6.02 2.95 -3.28
CA GLY A 195 -4.74 2.25 -3.29
C GLY A 195 -4.86 0.74 -3.54
N ASP A 196 -6.02 0.12 -3.24
CA ASP A 196 -6.25 -1.32 -3.51
C ASP A 196 -6.38 -1.56 -5.03
N VAL A 197 -7.08 -0.68 -5.74
CA VAL A 197 -7.23 -0.73 -7.20
C VAL A 197 -5.88 -0.46 -7.89
N ILE A 198 -5.09 0.49 -7.37
CA ILE A 198 -3.75 0.80 -7.89
C ILE A 198 -2.82 -0.41 -7.76
N ILE A 199 -2.74 -1.03 -6.59
CA ILE A 199 -1.85 -2.18 -6.40
C ILE A 199 -2.27 -3.38 -7.25
N ARG A 200 -3.58 -3.63 -7.44
CA ARG A 200 -4.06 -4.63 -8.40
C ARG A 200 -3.59 -4.33 -9.81
N HIS A 201 -3.81 -3.10 -10.29
CA HIS A 201 -3.42 -2.68 -11.64
C HIS A 201 -1.92 -2.86 -11.88
N LEU A 202 -1.11 -2.43 -10.90
CA LEU A 202 0.34 -2.62 -10.94
C LEU A 202 0.70 -4.12 -10.94
N ALA A 203 0.14 -4.93 -10.04
CA ALA A 203 0.48 -6.34 -9.93
C ALA A 203 0.17 -7.15 -11.19
N VAL A 204 -0.95 -6.89 -11.86
CA VAL A 204 -1.33 -7.56 -13.11
C VAL A 204 -0.33 -7.27 -14.24
N LEU A 205 0.14 -6.04 -14.34
CA LEU A 205 1.02 -5.59 -15.41
C LEU A 205 2.51 -5.88 -15.13
N LEU A 206 2.92 -5.70 -13.88
CA LEU A 206 4.31 -5.83 -13.44
C LEU A 206 4.67 -7.24 -12.98
N LYS A 207 3.68 -8.09 -12.67
CA LYS A 207 3.83 -9.48 -12.24
C LYS A 207 4.91 -9.70 -11.17
N PRO A 208 4.76 -9.09 -9.98
CA PRO A 208 5.72 -9.30 -8.90
C PRO A 208 5.67 -10.75 -8.41
N GLU A 209 6.72 -11.18 -7.71
CA GLU A 209 6.75 -12.52 -7.10
C GLU A 209 5.66 -12.72 -6.04
N TYR A 210 5.30 -11.65 -5.31
CA TYR A 210 4.20 -11.61 -4.35
C TYR A 210 3.74 -10.17 -4.06
N VAL A 211 2.58 -10.04 -3.42
CA VAL A 211 2.00 -8.77 -2.99
C VAL A 211 1.75 -8.77 -1.49
N VAL A 212 2.00 -7.64 -0.82
CA VAL A 212 1.76 -7.49 0.63
C VAL A 212 0.84 -6.31 0.90
N PHE A 213 -0.28 -6.54 1.58
CA PHE A 213 -1.16 -5.53 2.15
C PHE A 213 -0.88 -5.39 3.64
N LEU A 214 -0.23 -4.28 4.01
CA LEU A 214 -0.05 -3.90 5.41
C LEU A 214 -1.31 -3.19 5.90
N THR A 215 -1.91 -3.69 6.97
CA THR A 215 -3.15 -3.17 7.57
C THR A 215 -2.98 -2.96 9.09
N ASP A 216 -4.00 -2.44 9.76
CA ASP A 216 -4.00 -2.18 11.22
C ASP A 216 -4.46 -3.38 12.08
N VAL A 217 -4.80 -4.50 11.44
CA VAL A 217 -5.31 -5.74 12.04
C VAL A 217 -4.45 -6.93 11.59
N LEU A 218 -4.50 -8.07 12.30
CA LEU A 218 -3.63 -9.22 11.99
C LEU A 218 -3.81 -9.77 10.58
N GLY A 219 -5.03 -9.72 10.04
CA GLY A 219 -5.37 -10.15 8.68
C GLY A 219 -6.87 -9.95 8.45
N VAL A 220 -7.47 -10.82 7.65
CA VAL A 220 -8.91 -10.88 7.42
C VAL A 220 -9.56 -11.71 8.53
N TYR A 221 -10.62 -11.19 9.13
CA TYR A 221 -11.43 -11.90 10.10
C TYR A 221 -12.81 -12.24 9.51
N ASP A 222 -13.47 -13.25 10.07
CA ASP A 222 -14.85 -13.64 9.73
C ASP A 222 -15.89 -12.55 10.08
N CYS A 223 -15.59 -11.77 11.10
CA CYS A 223 -16.34 -10.60 11.57
C CYS A 223 -15.35 -9.55 12.12
N PRO A 224 -15.78 -8.35 12.52
CA PRO A 224 -14.85 -7.33 12.99
C PRO A 224 -14.01 -7.82 14.18
N PRO A 225 -12.69 -7.56 14.21
CA PRO A 225 -11.80 -8.09 15.26
C PRO A 225 -12.06 -7.50 16.66
N THR A 226 -12.94 -6.49 16.75
CA THR A 226 -13.44 -5.95 18.02
C THR A 226 -14.51 -6.84 18.65
N VAL A 227 -15.09 -7.76 17.89
CA VAL A 227 -16.09 -8.72 18.38
C VAL A 227 -15.34 -9.86 19.09
N PRO A 228 -15.74 -10.22 20.32
CA PRO A 228 -15.23 -11.42 20.99
C PRO A 228 -15.39 -12.66 20.12
N ASP A 229 -14.43 -13.59 20.18
CA ASP A 229 -14.42 -14.84 19.40
C ASP A 229 -14.31 -14.67 17.87
N SER A 230 -14.01 -13.47 17.38
CA SER A 230 -13.68 -13.26 15.96
C SER A 230 -12.48 -14.12 15.54
N VAL A 231 -12.59 -14.74 14.36
CA VAL A 231 -11.65 -15.75 13.90
C VAL A 231 -10.83 -15.20 12.73
N LEU A 232 -9.50 -15.25 12.87
CA LEU A 232 -8.57 -14.90 11.80
C LEU A 232 -8.65 -15.95 10.68
N LEU A 233 -9.03 -15.52 9.50
CA LEU A 233 -9.03 -16.31 8.28
C LEU A 233 -7.59 -16.39 7.78
N ARG A 234 -6.91 -17.52 8.01
CA ARG A 234 -5.50 -17.69 7.67
C ARG A 234 -5.26 -17.91 6.19
N GLU A 235 -6.21 -18.53 5.49
CA GLU A 235 -6.05 -18.89 4.08
C GLU A 235 -7.37 -18.74 3.32
N ILE A 236 -7.30 -17.96 2.25
CA ILE A 236 -8.37 -17.75 1.28
C ILE A 236 -7.87 -18.28 -0.07
N ALA A 237 -8.60 -19.22 -0.65
CA ALA A 237 -8.33 -19.74 -1.98
C ALA A 237 -9.20 -19.02 -3.01
N VAL A 238 -8.63 -18.80 -4.20
CA VAL A 238 -9.27 -18.11 -5.32
C VAL A 238 -9.34 -19.04 -6.51
N ASP A 239 -10.46 -19.10 -7.20
CA ASP A 239 -10.62 -19.88 -8.44
C ASP A 239 -10.20 -19.07 -9.68
N GLU A 240 -10.17 -19.72 -10.85
CA GLU A 240 -9.89 -19.04 -12.13
C GLU A 240 -10.94 -17.98 -12.49
N GLY A 241 -12.15 -18.07 -11.93
CA GLY A 241 -13.20 -17.07 -12.06
C GLY A 241 -12.90 -15.78 -11.28
N GLY A 242 -12.09 -15.87 -10.23
CA GLY A 242 -11.86 -14.79 -9.27
C GLY A 242 -12.80 -14.87 -8.06
N ASN A 243 -13.60 -15.93 -7.94
CA ASN A 243 -14.36 -16.20 -6.72
C ASN A 243 -13.41 -16.72 -5.65
N TRP A 244 -13.69 -16.39 -4.40
CA TRP A 244 -12.83 -16.78 -3.28
C TRP A 244 -13.60 -17.54 -2.22
N SER A 245 -12.90 -18.43 -1.51
CA SER A 245 -13.44 -19.22 -0.42
C SER A 245 -12.42 -19.38 0.70
N VAL A 246 -12.88 -19.53 1.93
CA VAL A 246 -12.01 -19.69 3.10
C VAL A 246 -11.59 -21.15 3.20
N VAL A 247 -10.28 -21.40 3.24
CA VAL A 247 -9.69 -22.73 3.41
C VAL A 247 -9.31 -22.98 4.86
N LYS A 248 -8.72 -21.97 5.52
CA LYS A 248 -8.29 -22.06 6.92
C LYS A 248 -8.83 -20.88 7.73
N PRO A 249 -9.58 -21.13 8.81
CA PRO A 249 -10.06 -22.45 9.27
C PRO A 249 -11.12 -23.04 8.33
N THR A 250 -11.29 -24.37 8.35
CA THR A 250 -12.40 -25.01 7.65
C THR A 250 -13.71 -24.62 8.34
N LEU A 251 -14.47 -23.71 7.72
CA LEU A 251 -15.75 -23.25 8.24
C LEU A 251 -16.81 -24.35 8.08
N ARG A 252 -16.84 -25.32 9.01
CA ARG A 252 -17.73 -26.49 8.92
C ARG A 252 -19.22 -26.18 9.06
N ASN A 253 -19.63 -25.00 9.52
CA ASN A 253 -21.03 -24.66 9.80
C ASN A 253 -21.31 -23.15 9.85
N MET A 254 -21.08 -22.41 8.76
CA MET A 254 -21.57 -21.03 8.68
C MET A 254 -22.15 -20.72 7.30
N ASN A 255 -23.48 -20.71 7.23
CA ASN A 255 -24.23 -19.87 6.29
C ASN A 255 -24.05 -18.36 6.59
N LYS A 256 -23.12 -17.97 7.48
CA LYS A 256 -22.76 -16.58 7.72
C LYS A 256 -21.76 -16.17 6.64
N GLN A 257 -22.22 -15.32 5.73
CA GLN A 257 -21.34 -14.49 4.92
C GLN A 257 -20.35 -13.78 5.86
N VAL A 258 -19.09 -13.66 5.46
CA VAL A 258 -18.08 -12.88 6.20
C VAL A 258 -18.66 -11.49 6.44
N GLU A 259 -18.82 -11.11 7.70
CA GLU A 259 -19.42 -9.83 8.08
C GLU A 259 -18.34 -8.75 8.02
N ILE A 260 -18.29 -8.05 6.88
CA ILE A 260 -17.26 -7.08 6.62
C ILE A 260 -17.76 -5.68 6.94
N THR A 261 -17.16 -5.05 7.96
CA THR A 261 -17.48 -3.65 8.30
C THR A 261 -16.66 -2.65 7.47
N VAL A 262 -17.28 -1.50 7.23
CA VAL A 262 -16.68 -0.33 6.59
C VAL A 262 -16.74 0.80 7.60
N ALA A 263 -15.61 1.47 7.84
CA ALA A 263 -15.59 2.63 8.75
C ALA A 263 -16.48 3.75 8.18
N ALA A 264 -17.13 4.54 9.03
CA ALA A 264 -18.11 5.55 8.59
C ALA A 264 -17.55 6.60 7.60
N HIS A 265 -16.23 6.83 7.63
CA HIS A 265 -15.54 7.76 6.74
C HIS A 265 -14.79 7.07 5.58
N ASP A 266 -14.78 5.74 5.51
CA ASP A 266 -14.12 4.99 4.44
C ASP A 266 -14.96 5.00 3.16
N THR A 267 -14.43 5.65 2.13
CA THR A 267 -15.08 5.81 0.82
C THR A 267 -14.70 4.72 -0.18
N THR A 268 -13.90 3.74 0.22
CA THR A 268 -13.29 2.71 -0.66
C THR A 268 -13.84 1.30 -0.46
N GLY A 269 -14.71 1.08 0.52
CA GLY A 269 -15.35 -0.23 0.76
C GLY A 269 -14.61 -1.16 1.72
N GLY A 270 -13.63 -0.65 2.48
CA GLY A 270 -13.06 -1.33 3.64
C GLY A 270 -12.34 -2.64 3.36
N MET A 271 -12.59 -3.65 4.20
CA MET A 271 -11.93 -4.95 4.05
C MET A 271 -12.50 -5.76 2.87
N ALA A 272 -13.76 -5.55 2.49
CA ALA A 272 -14.42 -6.30 1.42
C ALA A 272 -13.80 -5.96 0.06
N ALA A 273 -13.62 -4.66 -0.20
CA ALA A 273 -12.91 -4.19 -1.38
C ALA A 273 -11.48 -4.75 -1.44
N LYS A 274 -10.77 -4.76 -0.31
CA LYS A 274 -9.40 -5.29 -0.24
C LYS A 274 -9.31 -6.78 -0.55
N ILE A 275 -10.22 -7.60 -0.02
CA ILE A 275 -10.28 -9.05 -0.35
C ILE A 275 -10.59 -9.22 -1.84
N SER A 276 -11.53 -8.44 -2.38
CA SER A 276 -11.88 -8.49 -3.79
C SER A 276 -10.68 -8.15 -4.68
N GLU A 277 -9.97 -7.07 -4.41
CA GLU A 277 -8.77 -6.69 -5.17
C GLU A 277 -7.64 -7.72 -4.99
N ALA A 278 -7.44 -8.25 -3.77
CA ALA A 278 -6.47 -9.31 -3.49
C ALA A 278 -6.81 -10.60 -4.27
N ALA A 279 -8.09 -10.97 -4.35
CA ALA A 279 -8.53 -12.13 -5.12
C ALA A 279 -8.26 -11.93 -6.62
N MET A 280 -8.51 -10.73 -7.14
CA MET A 280 -8.19 -10.40 -8.53
C MET A 280 -6.69 -10.47 -8.84
N ILE A 281 -5.82 -10.15 -7.87
CA ILE A 281 -4.37 -10.35 -8.00
C ILE A 281 -4.03 -11.84 -7.96
N ALA A 282 -4.55 -12.57 -6.96
CA ALA A 282 -4.29 -13.99 -6.76
C ALA A 282 -4.73 -14.86 -7.93
N LYS A 283 -5.81 -14.50 -8.62
CA LYS A 283 -6.26 -15.12 -9.88
C LYS A 283 -5.18 -15.20 -10.95
N HIS A 284 -4.20 -14.29 -10.93
CA HIS A 284 -3.05 -14.31 -11.85
C HIS A 284 -1.86 -15.14 -11.35
N GLY A 285 -2.05 -15.97 -10.33
CA GLY A 285 -1.00 -16.82 -9.74
C GLY A 285 -0.02 -16.07 -8.85
N ILE A 286 -0.38 -14.87 -8.39
CA ILE A 286 0.45 -14.03 -7.51
C ILE A 286 -0.06 -14.15 -6.08
N ASP A 287 0.73 -14.71 -5.18
CA ASP A 287 0.35 -14.82 -3.77
C ASP A 287 0.21 -13.43 -3.13
N VAL A 288 -0.87 -13.23 -2.37
CA VAL A 288 -1.15 -11.98 -1.66
C VAL A 288 -1.19 -12.22 -0.16
N TYR A 289 -0.43 -11.43 0.60
CA TYR A 289 -0.40 -11.49 2.06
C TYR A 289 -1.07 -10.26 2.65
N ILE A 290 -2.07 -10.45 3.52
CA ILE A 290 -2.72 -9.38 4.30
C ILE A 290 -2.28 -9.53 5.76
N VAL A 291 -1.58 -8.54 6.29
CA VAL A 291 -0.91 -8.66 7.60
C VAL A 291 -0.85 -7.32 8.34
N LYS A 292 -0.80 -7.36 9.67
CA LYS A 292 -0.65 -6.16 10.51
C LYS A 292 0.73 -5.53 10.30
N ALA A 293 0.74 -4.24 9.97
CA ALA A 293 1.95 -3.44 9.88
C ALA A 293 2.72 -3.37 11.21
N ALA A 294 4.02 -3.08 11.14
CA ALA A 294 4.90 -2.90 12.30
C ALA A 294 4.91 -4.11 13.25
N THR A 295 4.85 -5.34 12.70
CA THR A 295 4.98 -6.59 13.46
C THR A 295 6.06 -7.49 12.87
N ASN A 296 6.51 -8.50 13.62
CA ASN A 296 7.41 -9.51 13.06
C ASN A 296 6.75 -10.28 11.89
N HIS A 297 5.42 -10.39 11.89
CA HIS A 297 4.68 -11.02 10.80
C HIS A 297 4.70 -10.20 9.51
N SER A 298 4.67 -8.86 9.59
CA SER A 298 4.84 -8.01 8.41
C SER A 298 6.24 -8.09 7.84
N LEU A 299 7.28 -8.16 8.67
CA LEU A 299 8.65 -8.35 8.19
C LEU A 299 8.82 -9.69 7.45
N ARG A 300 8.30 -10.79 8.00
CA ARG A 300 8.32 -12.12 7.34
C ARG A 300 7.60 -12.08 5.98
N ALA A 301 6.44 -11.40 5.90
CA ALA A 301 5.71 -11.24 4.65
C ALA A 301 6.49 -10.40 3.63
N LEU A 302 7.07 -9.28 4.04
CA LEU A 302 7.89 -8.42 3.18
C LEU A 302 9.16 -9.11 2.69
N SER A 303 9.76 -9.97 3.52
CA SER A 303 10.96 -10.73 3.19
C SER A 303 10.68 -11.92 2.27
N GLY A 304 9.41 -12.30 2.07
CA GLY A 304 9.05 -13.42 1.19
C GLY A 304 9.25 -14.81 1.82
N ASP A 305 9.44 -14.88 3.14
CA ASP A 305 9.70 -16.13 3.89
C ASP A 305 8.52 -17.13 3.82
N LEU A 306 7.36 -16.66 3.40
CA LEU A 306 6.10 -17.42 3.32
C LEU A 306 5.88 -18.09 1.96
N ARG A 307 6.78 -17.85 0.99
CA ARG A 307 6.71 -18.43 -0.36
C ARG A 307 7.02 -19.92 -0.30
N GLY A 308 6.00 -20.74 -0.07
CA GLY A 308 6.10 -22.19 -0.04
C GLY A 308 5.28 -22.79 1.10
N ASN A 309 5.80 -22.69 2.33
CA ASN A 309 5.12 -23.16 3.53
C ASN A 309 4.80 -21.98 4.45
N ILE A 310 3.59 -21.95 5.00
CA ILE A 310 3.17 -20.93 5.97
C ILE A 310 3.40 -21.52 7.37
N PRO A 311 4.31 -20.95 8.18
CA PRO A 311 4.55 -21.42 9.54
C PRO A 311 3.28 -21.31 10.41
N ASP A 312 3.09 -22.25 11.33
CA ASP A 312 1.94 -22.24 12.24
C ASP A 312 1.94 -21.00 13.16
N ASP A 313 3.11 -20.47 13.51
CA ASP A 313 3.27 -19.27 14.32
C ASP A 313 3.04 -17.95 13.55
N TRP A 314 2.90 -17.99 12.22
CA TRP A 314 2.66 -16.80 11.43
C TRP A 314 1.20 -16.34 11.52
N LEU A 315 0.99 -15.07 11.85
CA LEU A 315 -0.34 -14.45 11.91
C LEU A 315 -0.53 -13.50 10.72
N GLY A 316 -1.46 -13.88 9.85
CA GLY A 316 -1.91 -13.12 8.71
C GLY A 316 -2.88 -13.94 7.87
N THR A 317 -3.32 -13.35 6.77
CA THR A 317 -4.15 -14.03 5.76
C THR A 317 -3.37 -14.13 4.47
N ILE A 318 -3.25 -15.33 3.93
CA ILE A 318 -2.84 -15.49 2.53
C ILE A 318 -4.08 -15.59 1.64
N VAL A 319 -4.01 -14.93 0.48
CA VAL A 319 -4.96 -15.07 -0.63
C VAL A 319 -4.18 -15.60 -1.83
N ARG A 320 -4.54 -16.78 -2.34
CA ARG A 320 -3.80 -17.44 -3.43
C ARG A 320 -4.70 -18.23 -4.36
N LEU A 321 -4.22 -18.49 -5.58
CA LEU A 321 -4.92 -19.34 -6.54
C LEU A 321 -5.04 -20.78 -6.02
N THR A 322 -6.21 -21.38 -6.19
CA THR A 322 -6.45 -22.79 -5.93
C THR A 322 -5.61 -23.60 -6.90
N ARG A 323 -4.80 -24.53 -6.38
CA ARG A 323 -4.04 -25.49 -7.18
C ARG A 323 -4.85 -26.75 -7.43
#